data_AF-A0A091BY69-F1
#
_entry.id   AF-A0A091BY69-F1
#
_cell.length_a   1.000
_cell.length_b   1.000
_cell.length_c   1.000
_cell.angle_alpha   90.00
_cell.angle_beta   90.00
_cell.angle_gamma   90.00
#
_symmetry.space_group_name_H-M   'P 1'
#
loop_
_entity.id
_entity.type
_entity.pdbx_description
1 polymer ?
#
loop_
_entity_poly.entity_id
_entity_poly.type
_entity_poly.pdbx_seq_one_letter_code
_entity_poly.pdbx_strand_id
1 'polypeptide(L)' 'MNSFAKITQTASFVPETIVTNDQLAQIMDTSDDWVSTRTGIKERRIAIEENTSDLCIKVAEQLLEKT' A
#
# COMPACT_ATOMS: atom_id res chain seq x y z
N MET A 1 30.95 -6.46 -23.58
CA MET A 1 29.48 -6.57 -23.66
C MET A 1 28.93 -5.63 -22.61
N ASN A 2 28.30 -4.53 -23.03
CA ASN A 2 27.67 -3.63 -22.07
C ASN A 2 26.26 -4.16 -21.80
N SER A 3 26.01 -4.55 -20.55
CA SER A 3 24.67 -4.86 -20.07
C SER A 3 24.06 -3.56 -19.53
N PHE A 4 22.91 -3.15 -20.07
CA PHE A 4 22.16 -2.02 -19.54
C PHE A 4 21.12 -2.53 -18.54
N ALA A 5 20.98 -1.85 -17.41
CA ALA A 5 19.97 -2.18 -16.43
C ALA A 5 18.56 -2.04 -17.04
N LYS A 6 17.67 -2.98 -16.71
CA LYS A 6 16.27 -2.98 -17.11
C LYS A 6 15.42 -3.43 -15.93
N ILE A 7 14.31 -2.73 -15.69
CA ILE A 7 13.24 -3.23 -14.81
C ILE A 7 12.50 -4.32 -15.60
N THR A 8 12.66 -5.57 -15.19
CA THR A 8 12.05 -6.72 -15.86
C THR A 8 10.67 -7.05 -15.29
N GLN A 9 10.47 -6.83 -13.99
CA GLN A 9 9.26 -7.20 -13.27
C GLN A 9 8.96 -6.23 -12.13
N THR A 10 7.71 -6.24 -11.67
CA THR A 10 7.24 -5.50 -10.49
C THR A 10 6.29 -6.38 -9.66
N ALA A 11 6.25 -6.11 -8.36
CA ALA A 11 5.29 -6.68 -7.42
C ALA A 11 4.94 -5.64 -6.36
N SER A 12 3.85 -5.88 -5.64
CA SER A 12 3.37 -4.97 -4.61
C SER A 12 2.73 -5.77 -3.49
N PHE A 13 2.98 -5.35 -2.26
CA PHE A 13 2.31 -5.86 -1.08
C PHE A 13 1.86 -4.67 -0.24
N VAL A 14 0.68 -4.79 0.36
CA VAL A 14 0.11 -3.77 1.25
C VAL A 14 -0.44 -4.46 2.49
N PRO A 15 -0.47 -3.77 3.65
CA PRO A 15 -1.10 -4.31 4.85
C PRO A 15 -2.55 -4.74 4.61
N GLU A 16 -3.01 -5.74 5.37
CA GLU A 16 -4.35 -6.29 5.23
C GLU A 16 -5.43 -5.35 5.80
N THR A 17 -5.10 -4.61 6.86
CA THR A 17 -6.05 -3.71 7.51
C THR A 17 -6.43 -2.56 6.58
N ILE A 18 -7.71 -2.51 6.23
CA ILE A 18 -8.32 -1.43 5.47
C ILE A 18 -8.95 -0.43 6.45
N VAL A 19 -8.64 0.86 6.26
CA VAL A 19 -9.31 1.97 6.95
C VAL A 19 -10.00 2.84 5.92
N THR A 20 -11.34 2.86 5.96
CA THR A 20 -12.18 3.68 5.09
C THR A 20 -12.26 5.12 5.61
N ASN A 21 -12.71 6.04 4.77
CA ASN A 21 -12.96 7.41 5.20
C ASN A 21 -14.08 7.50 6.26
N ASP A 22 -15.07 6.61 6.22
CA ASP A 22 -16.12 6.55 7.24
C ASP A 22 -15.56 6.14 8.60
N GLN A 23 -14.67 5.15 8.64
CA GLN A 23 -13.96 4.77 9.86
C GLN A 23 -13.06 5.90 10.36
N LEU A 24 -12.43 6.65 9.45
CA LEU A 24 -11.66 7.83 9.81
C LEU A 24 -12.55 8.91 10.44
N ALA A 25 -13.73 9.15 9.91
CA ALA A 25 -14.71 10.10 10.45
C ALA A 25 -15.23 9.73 11.85
N GLN A 26 -15.08 8.48 12.30
CA GLN A 26 -15.41 8.08 13.67
C GLN A 26 -14.38 8.56 14.70
N ILE A 27 -13.15 8.86 14.27
CA ILE A 27 -12.02 9.20 15.17
C ILE A 27 -11.53 10.64 15.00
N MET A 28 -12.02 11.37 13.99
CA MET A 28 -11.69 12.78 13.76
C MET A 28 -12.84 13.51 13.07
N ASP A 29 -12.89 14.84 13.21
CA ASP A 29 -13.90 15.69 12.59
C ASP A 29 -13.66 15.85 11.08
N THR A 30 -14.14 14.87 10.31
CA THR A 30 -14.02 14.81 8.85
C THR A 30 -15.17 14.03 8.22
N SER A 31 -15.20 13.93 6.90
CA SER A 31 -16.19 13.15 6.15
C SER A 31 -15.58 12.53 4.88
N ASP A 32 -16.20 11.49 4.34
CA ASP A 32 -15.79 10.91 3.05
C ASP A 32 -15.74 11.95 1.94
N ASP A 33 -16.74 12.84 1.86
CA ASP A 33 -16.80 13.89 0.85
C ASP A 33 -15.62 14.87 0.97
N TRP A 34 -15.31 15.31 2.19
CA TRP A 34 -14.21 16.24 2.45
C TRP A 34 -12.85 15.60 2.11
N VAL A 35 -12.62 14.34 2.54
CA VAL A 35 -11.36 13.62 2.30
C VAL A 35 -11.20 13.29 0.82
N SER A 36 -12.24 12.75 0.19
CA SER A 36 -12.22 12.35 -1.21
C SER A 36 -12.00 13.53 -2.15
N THR A 37 -12.70 14.65 -1.91
CA THR A 37 -12.60 15.84 -2.77
C THR A 37 -11.21 16.47 -2.72
N ARG A 38 -10.53 16.40 -1.56
CA ARG A 38 -9.20 17.02 -1.40
C ARG A 38 -8.03 16.10 -1.75
N THR A 39 -8.19 14.79 -1.63
CA THR A 39 -7.07 13.84 -1.76
C THR A 39 -7.27 12.77 -2.82
N GLY A 40 -8.51 12.54 -3.27
CA GLY A 40 -8.87 11.41 -4.13
C GLY A 40 -8.84 10.04 -3.43
N ILE A 41 -8.60 9.99 -2.11
CA ILE A 41 -8.47 8.75 -1.34
C ILE A 41 -9.84 8.31 -0.82
N LYS A 42 -10.19 7.03 -1.02
CA LYS A 42 -11.42 6.39 -0.50
C LYS A 42 -11.15 5.46 0.69
N GLU A 43 -10.02 4.78 0.66
CA GLU A 43 -9.54 3.91 1.73
C GLU A 43 -8.02 3.92 1.75
N ARG A 44 -7.44 3.44 2.86
CA ARG A 44 -6.00 3.24 3.00
C ARG A 44 -5.70 1.92 3.68
N ARG A 45 -4.46 1.46 3.53
CA ARG A 45 -3.93 0.31 4.26
C ARG A 45 -3.04 0.79 5.41
N ILE A 46 -3.27 0.25 6.61
CA ILE A 46 -2.51 0.59 7.81
C ILE A 46 -1.87 -0.68 8.37
N ALA A 47 -0.56 -0.66 8.60
CA ALA A 47 0.10 -1.76 9.27
C ALA A 47 -0.25 -1.76 10.76
N ILE A 48 -0.66 -2.92 11.30
CA ILE A 48 -0.94 -3.09 12.74
C ILE A 48 0.16 -3.96 13.35
N GLU A 49 0.41 -5.12 12.75
CA GLU A 49 1.39 -6.08 13.22
C GLU A 49 2.63 -6.13 12.31
N GLU A 50 2.53 -5.59 11.10
CA GLU A 50 3.62 -5.56 10.14
C GLU A 50 4.56 -4.37 10.35
N ASN A 51 5.85 -4.62 10.15
CA ASN A 51 6.86 -3.58 10.04
C ASN A 51 7.28 -3.41 8.57
N THR A 52 8.09 -2.38 8.29
CA THR A 52 8.59 -2.08 6.94
C THR A 52 9.30 -3.28 6.31
N SER A 53 10.09 -4.01 7.09
CA SER A 53 10.80 -5.21 6.63
C SER A 53 9.86 -6.31 6.15
N ASP A 54 8.74 -6.52 6.85
CA ASP A 54 7.81 -7.60 6.55
C ASP A 54 7.11 -7.35 5.21
N LEU A 55 6.71 -6.09 4.97
CA LEU A 55 6.11 -5.67 3.71
C LEU A 55 7.10 -5.83 2.54
N CYS A 56 8.36 -5.42 2.74
CA CYS A 56 9.40 -5.54 1.72
C CYS A 56 9.75 -7.00 1.39
N ILE A 57 9.84 -7.88 2.40
CA ILE A 57 10.15 -9.30 2.20
C ILE A 57 9.05 -9.96 1.34
N LYS A 58 7.77 -9.69 1.63
CA LYS A 58 6.66 -10.22 0.84
C LYS A 58 6.71 -9.79 -0.64
N VAL A 59 7.16 -8.56 -0.93
CA VAL A 59 7.38 -8.11 -2.31
C VAL A 59 8.55 -8.86 -2.97
N ALA A 60 9.65 -9.03 -2.24
CA ALA A 60 10.82 -9.76 -2.74
C ALA A 60 10.49 -11.22 -3.05
N GLU A 61 9.76 -11.90 -2.18
CA GLU A 61 9.27 -13.27 -2.40
C GLU A 61 8.39 -13.36 -3.66
N GLN A 62 7.42 -12.47 -3.83
CA GLN A 62 6.57 -12.42 -5.03
C GLN A 62 7.38 -12.20 -6.32
N LEU A 63 8.44 -11.38 -6.27
CA LEU A 63 9.31 -11.15 -7.43
C LEU A 63 10.14 -12.39 -7.76
N LEU A 64 10.64 -13.10 -6.75
CA LEU A 64 11.41 -14.34 -6.95
C LEU A 64 10.55 -15.48 -7.51
N GLU A 65 9.27 -15.51 -7.18
CA GLU A 65 8.31 -16.51 -7.71
C GLU A 65 7.89 -16.25 -9.15
N LYS A 66 7.83 -14.99 -9.57
CA LYS A 66 7.52 -14.61 -10.96
C LYS A 66 8.71 -14.98 -11.85
N THR A 67 8.67 -16.15 -12.49
CA THR A 67 9.69 -16.56 -13.48
C THR A 67 9.39 -15.95 -14.85
#